data_AF-A0A3E0IAW2-F1
#
_entry.id   AF-A0A3E0IAW2-F1
#
_cell.length_a   1.000
_cell.length_b   1.000
_cell.length_c   1.000
_cell.angle_alpha   90.00
_cell.angle_beta   90.00
_cell.angle_gamma   90.00
#
_symmetry.space_group_name_H-M   'P 1'
#
loop_
_entity.id
_entity.type
_entity.pdbx_description
1 polymer ?
#
loop_
_entity_poly.entity_id
_entity_poly.type
_entity_poly.pdbx_seq_one_letter_code
_entity_poly.pdbx_strand_id
1 'polypeptide(L)'
;MLDDTLLDDPSRLADTDSGGLLRAAAMSGAQVRAVAEAAEEAGVGRLADERPRALVLVTRPGIGVAAAQLLAALLTPACPVPVVLAEAVPSWIGALDLVIAHTDDPGDVVLAESLDRATRRGARVVVTAPPDGPVAAAAAGRGVLLPPRVPVPTGFGFARALAAGLVVVGALGLLRTDIAELADELDREAERDHPMHESFVNPAKSLALRVADRTPLLWGLDPAATAVAWHAAFVLASHAGLVSDVAGYQQAIGRAALHRAAVQSSSGSDLFADPDDEQPTQPRVLLLAVGRSDAAEAMRRTAEATMAGADVIRLDEVSGGDATCAAVLALRFELAALYLGLAAGTIGGPGYFAPAAV
;
A
#
# COMPACT_ATOMS: atom_id res chain seq x y z
N MET A 1 8.52 5.34 -24.46
CA MET A 1 7.22 5.27 -25.15
C MET A 1 6.62 3.93 -24.76
N LEU A 2 5.39 3.95 -24.24
CA LEU A 2 4.70 2.75 -23.76
C LEU A 2 4.31 1.84 -24.93
N ASP A 3 4.53 0.53 -24.82
CA ASP A 3 3.99 -0.47 -25.77
C ASP A 3 2.69 -1.06 -25.23
N ASP A 4 1.57 -0.38 -25.47
CA ASP A 4 0.24 -0.81 -25.00
C ASP A 4 -0.15 -2.19 -25.54
N THR A 5 0.34 -2.55 -26.74
CA THR A 5 0.05 -3.85 -27.36
C THR A 5 0.64 -5.02 -26.58
N LEU A 6 1.68 -4.78 -25.78
CA LEU A 6 2.25 -5.78 -24.88
C LEU A 6 1.21 -6.25 -23.84
N LEU A 7 0.34 -5.35 -23.38
CA LEU A 7 -0.63 -5.68 -22.32
C LEU A 7 -1.66 -6.70 -22.80
N ASP A 8 -1.95 -6.76 -24.09
CA ASP A 8 -2.89 -7.71 -24.70
C ASP A 8 -2.19 -8.88 -25.40
N ASP A 9 -0.87 -9.02 -25.25
CA ASP A 9 -0.09 -10.19 -25.67
C ASP A 9 0.46 -10.94 -24.44
N PRO A 10 -0.27 -11.94 -23.93
CA PRO A 10 0.13 -12.61 -22.71
C PRO A 10 1.44 -13.40 -22.83
N SER A 11 1.80 -13.82 -24.05
CA SER A 11 3.04 -14.56 -24.30
C SER A 11 4.26 -13.65 -24.17
N ARG A 12 4.21 -12.48 -24.83
CA ARG A 12 5.25 -11.46 -24.71
C ARG A 12 5.35 -10.91 -23.30
N LEU A 13 4.22 -10.76 -22.61
CA LEU A 13 4.19 -10.29 -21.23
C LEU A 13 4.89 -11.27 -20.28
N ALA A 14 4.66 -12.58 -20.45
CA ALA A 14 5.34 -13.62 -19.67
C ALA A 14 6.86 -13.66 -19.97
N ASP A 15 7.26 -13.48 -21.23
CA ASP A 15 8.68 -13.40 -21.61
C ASP A 15 9.37 -12.16 -21.00
N THR A 16 8.62 -11.05 -20.87
CA THR A 16 9.14 -9.79 -20.30
C THR A 16 9.24 -9.87 -18.77
N ASP A 17 8.27 -10.51 -18.10
CA ASP A 17 8.27 -10.73 -16.64
C ASP A 17 9.20 -11.89 -16.20
N SER A 18 10.46 -11.82 -16.61
CA SER A 18 11.48 -12.83 -16.27
C SER A 18 11.73 -12.99 -14.75
N GLY A 19 11.42 -11.96 -13.96
CA GLY A 19 11.51 -11.97 -12.50
C GLY A 19 10.30 -12.58 -11.79
N GLY A 20 9.21 -12.88 -12.51
CA GLY A 20 7.96 -13.37 -11.94
C GLY A 20 7.31 -12.37 -10.98
N LEU A 21 7.41 -11.08 -11.25
CA LEU A 21 6.92 -10.01 -10.39
C LEU A 21 5.39 -9.98 -10.33
N LEU A 22 4.70 -10.25 -11.45
CA LEU A 22 3.24 -10.33 -11.46
C LEU A 22 2.75 -11.49 -10.58
N ARG A 23 3.48 -12.61 -10.63
CA ARG A 23 3.22 -13.73 -9.73
C ARG A 23 3.48 -13.34 -8.28
N ALA A 24 4.55 -12.60 -7.99
CA ALA A 24 4.85 -12.17 -6.62
C ALA A 24 3.75 -11.29 -6.02
N ALA A 25 3.24 -10.31 -6.79
CA ALA A 25 2.10 -9.49 -6.37
C ALA A 25 0.83 -10.33 -6.15
N ALA A 26 0.56 -11.27 -7.06
CA ALA A 26 -0.58 -12.20 -6.97
C ALA A 26 -0.52 -13.12 -5.74
N MET A 27 0.64 -13.30 -5.09
CA MET A 27 0.76 -14.10 -3.87
C MET A 27 0.26 -13.38 -2.60
N SER A 28 -0.33 -12.19 -2.72
CA SER A 28 -0.84 -11.40 -1.59
C SER A 28 -1.78 -12.17 -0.67
N GLY A 29 -2.78 -12.89 -1.18
CA GLY A 29 -3.69 -13.69 -0.34
C GLY A 29 -2.97 -14.83 0.39
N ALA A 30 -2.00 -15.49 -0.26
CA ALA A 30 -1.15 -16.49 0.38
C ALA A 30 -0.30 -15.88 1.51
N GLN A 31 0.25 -14.67 1.31
CA GLN A 31 0.99 -13.95 2.35
C GLN A 31 0.12 -13.64 3.56
N VAL A 32 -1.14 -13.21 3.36
CA VAL A 32 -2.09 -12.94 4.45
C VAL A 32 -2.37 -14.20 5.28
N ARG A 33 -2.69 -15.33 4.62
CA ARG A 33 -2.96 -16.60 5.32
C ARG A 33 -1.75 -17.08 6.12
N ALA A 34 -0.57 -17.00 5.53
CA ALA A 34 0.68 -17.38 6.20
C ALA A 34 0.98 -16.52 7.44
N VAL A 35 0.66 -15.23 7.40
CA VAL A 35 0.81 -14.34 8.58
C VAL A 35 -0.20 -14.69 9.66
N ALA A 36 -1.44 -14.98 9.29
CA ALA A 36 -2.48 -15.38 10.25
C ALA A 36 -2.05 -16.65 11.02
N GLU A 37 -1.57 -17.67 10.29
CA GLU A 37 -1.05 -18.91 10.87
C GLU A 37 0.18 -18.63 11.76
N ALA A 38 1.14 -17.84 11.28
CA ALA A 38 2.33 -17.47 12.06
C ALA A 38 1.97 -16.72 13.35
N ALA A 39 0.97 -15.83 13.30
CA ALA A 39 0.51 -15.08 14.45
C ALA A 39 -0.22 -15.95 15.48
N GLU A 40 -0.98 -16.95 15.02
CA GLU A 40 -1.61 -17.95 15.89
C GLU A 40 -0.54 -18.76 16.63
N GLU A 41 0.42 -19.33 15.90
CA GLU A 41 1.52 -20.11 16.48
C GLU A 41 2.38 -19.29 17.45
N ALA A 42 2.64 -18.02 17.11
CA ALA A 42 3.42 -17.11 17.95
C ALA A 42 2.63 -16.58 19.17
N GLY A 43 1.33 -16.88 19.27
CA GLY A 43 0.50 -16.55 20.42
C GLY A 43 0.07 -15.08 20.47
N VAL A 44 -0.10 -14.41 19.32
CA VAL A 44 -0.62 -13.02 19.25
C VAL A 44 -1.99 -12.89 19.93
N GLY A 45 -2.80 -13.96 19.93
CA GLY A 45 -4.07 -14.00 20.64
C GLY A 45 -3.98 -13.75 22.16
N ARG A 46 -2.80 -13.87 22.78
CA ARG A 46 -2.58 -13.53 24.20
C ARG A 46 -2.74 -12.03 24.49
N LEU A 47 -2.79 -11.18 23.46
CA LEU A 47 -3.02 -9.74 23.59
C LEU A 47 -4.50 -9.37 23.82
N ALA A 48 -5.45 -10.32 23.77
CA ALA A 48 -6.88 -10.03 23.79
C ALA A 48 -7.37 -9.17 24.98
N ASP A 49 -6.80 -9.42 26.15
CA ASP A 49 -7.14 -8.71 27.39
C ASP A 49 -6.23 -7.50 27.65
N GLU A 50 -5.25 -7.24 26.79
CA GLU A 50 -4.35 -6.10 26.93
C GLU A 50 -5.02 -4.81 26.40
N ARG A 51 -4.74 -3.69 27.07
CA ARG A 51 -5.18 -2.35 26.65
C ARG A 51 -3.96 -1.44 26.67
N PRO A 52 -3.23 -1.31 25.55
CA PRO A 52 -2.02 -0.51 25.53
C PRO A 52 -2.34 0.97 25.76
N ARG A 53 -1.46 1.68 26.46
CA ARG A 53 -1.51 3.13 26.62
C ARG A 53 -1.33 3.84 25.28
N ALA A 54 -0.47 3.31 24.40
CA ALA A 54 -0.26 3.81 23.05
C ALA A 54 0.13 2.65 22.12
N LEU A 55 -0.29 2.76 20.86
CA LEU A 55 0.16 1.92 19.76
C LEU A 55 1.24 2.68 18.97
N VAL A 56 2.46 2.17 18.95
CA VAL A 56 3.57 2.77 18.21
C VAL A 56 3.83 1.93 16.96
N LEU A 57 3.60 2.52 15.79
CA LEU A 57 3.88 1.92 14.50
C LEU A 57 5.24 2.43 14.01
N VAL A 58 6.25 1.57 14.05
CA VAL A 58 7.61 1.93 13.64
C VAL A 58 7.74 1.77 12.14
N THR A 59 7.99 2.88 11.44
CA THR A 59 8.12 2.94 9.99
C THR A 59 9.59 2.83 9.58
N ARG A 60 9.92 1.86 8.73
CA ARG A 60 11.23 1.73 8.10
C ARG A 60 11.11 1.89 6.58
N PRO A 61 12.19 2.25 5.86
CA PRO A 61 12.16 2.47 4.41
C PRO A 61 11.53 1.30 3.64
N GLY A 62 10.91 1.61 2.49
CA GLY A 62 10.16 0.65 1.69
C GLY A 62 8.69 0.56 2.10
N ILE A 63 8.09 -0.62 1.94
CA ILE A 63 6.64 -0.80 2.13
C ILE A 63 6.15 -0.66 3.58
N GLY A 64 7.07 -0.69 4.56
CA GLY A 64 6.74 -0.53 5.98
C GLY A 64 6.10 0.82 6.29
N VAL A 65 6.50 1.88 5.59
CA VAL A 65 5.88 3.21 5.70
C VAL A 65 4.41 3.15 5.28
N ALA A 66 4.13 2.60 4.10
CA ALA A 66 2.79 2.53 3.53
C ALA A 66 1.85 1.66 4.37
N ALA A 67 2.31 0.47 4.80
CA ALA A 67 1.51 -0.43 5.62
C ALA A 67 1.16 0.19 6.99
N ALA A 68 2.11 0.85 7.64
CA ALA A 68 1.88 1.53 8.91
C ALA A 68 0.93 2.74 8.77
N GLN A 69 1.09 3.54 7.71
CA GLN A 69 0.19 4.66 7.42
C GLN A 69 -1.24 4.18 7.17
N LEU A 70 -1.42 3.09 6.41
CA LEU A 70 -2.73 2.51 6.17
C LEU A 70 -3.34 1.96 7.46
N LEU A 71 -2.58 1.21 8.25
CA LEU A 71 -3.06 0.70 9.54
C LEU A 71 -3.48 1.85 10.48
N ALA A 72 -2.70 2.93 10.55
CA ALA A 72 -3.05 4.12 11.31
C ALA A 72 -4.33 4.78 10.80
N ALA A 73 -4.47 4.93 9.48
CA ALA A 73 -5.64 5.53 8.84
C ALA A 73 -6.92 4.72 9.10
N LEU A 74 -6.84 3.39 9.10
CA LEU A 74 -7.96 2.50 9.42
C LEU A 74 -8.38 2.59 10.90
N LEU A 75 -7.45 2.89 11.82
CA LEU A 75 -7.73 3.01 13.25
C LEU A 75 -8.25 4.40 13.65
N THR A 76 -7.69 5.47 13.06
CA THR A 76 -7.82 6.86 13.55
C THR A 76 -9.26 7.39 13.71
N PRO A 77 -10.27 6.98 12.91
CA PRO A 77 -11.63 7.47 13.10
C PRO A 77 -12.24 7.15 14.48
N ALA A 78 -11.81 6.07 15.13
CA ALA A 78 -12.46 5.56 16.35
C ALA A 78 -11.53 4.89 17.38
N CYS A 79 -10.20 4.90 17.17
CA CYS A 79 -9.28 4.18 18.04
C CYS A 79 -9.34 4.72 19.49
N PRO A 80 -9.59 3.88 20.50
CA PRO A 80 -9.64 4.30 21.90
C PRO A 80 -8.26 4.61 22.50
N VAL A 81 -7.18 4.36 21.75
CA VAL A 81 -5.79 4.58 22.17
C VAL A 81 -5.05 5.42 21.13
N PRO A 82 -4.07 6.25 21.53
CA PRO A 82 -3.23 6.97 20.59
C PRO A 82 -2.46 6.03 19.66
N VAL A 83 -2.52 6.30 18.35
CA VAL A 83 -1.70 5.65 17.34
C VAL A 83 -0.59 6.60 16.93
N VAL A 84 0.67 6.19 17.11
CA VAL A 84 1.86 7.00 16.86
C VAL A 84 2.69 6.38 15.76
N LEU A 85 2.84 7.09 14.63
CA LEU A 85 3.81 6.75 13.60
C LEU A 85 5.18 7.33 13.97
N ALA A 86 6.23 6.53 13.93
CA ALA A 86 7.58 6.99 14.24
C ALA A 86 8.65 6.22 13.46
N GLU A 87 9.73 6.88 13.04
CA GLU A 87 10.85 6.22 12.35
C GLU A 87 11.73 5.35 13.27
N ALA A 88 11.64 5.61 14.58
CA ALA A 88 12.33 4.90 15.64
C ALA A 88 11.45 4.90 16.91
N VAL A 89 11.68 3.94 17.80
CA VAL A 89 10.89 3.84 19.04
C VAL A 89 11.09 5.08 19.93
N PRO A 90 10.02 5.80 20.30
CA PRO A 90 10.10 7.01 21.13
C PRO A 90 10.74 6.79 22.49
N SER A 91 11.33 7.85 23.06
CA SER A 91 12.03 7.79 24.35
C SER A 91 11.11 7.49 25.54
N TRP A 92 9.83 7.84 25.44
CA TRP A 92 8.80 7.64 26.47
C TRP A 92 8.15 6.26 26.44
N ILE A 93 8.58 5.36 25.54
CA ILE A 93 8.07 3.99 25.45
C ILE A 93 8.21 3.27 26.80
N GLY A 94 7.23 2.45 27.16
CA GLY A 94 7.24 1.70 28.42
C GLY A 94 6.38 0.44 28.36
N ALA A 95 6.29 -0.22 29.51
CA ALA A 95 5.65 -1.54 29.64
C ALA A 95 4.14 -1.59 29.37
N LEU A 96 3.50 -0.43 29.20
CA LEU A 96 2.08 -0.33 28.85
C LEU A 96 1.88 -0.01 27.36
N ASP A 97 2.95 0.14 26.57
CA ASP A 97 2.84 0.45 25.14
C ASP A 97 3.06 -0.81 24.30
N LEU A 98 2.50 -0.79 23.09
CA LEU A 98 2.73 -1.83 22.09
C LEU A 98 3.39 -1.23 20.86
N VAL A 99 4.44 -1.88 20.37
CA VAL A 99 5.20 -1.53 19.18
C VAL A 99 4.89 -2.55 18.08
N ILE A 100 4.44 -2.07 16.92
CA ILE A 100 4.36 -2.87 15.69
C ILE A 100 5.41 -2.34 14.71
N ALA A 101 6.19 -3.24 14.12
CA ALA A 101 7.16 -2.90 13.10
C ALA A 101 7.14 -3.90 11.95
N HIS A 102 7.61 -3.46 10.79
CA HIS A 102 7.86 -4.32 9.64
C HIS A 102 9.17 -3.93 8.96
N THR A 103 9.93 -4.93 8.50
CA THR A 103 11.07 -4.74 7.60
C THR A 103 11.24 -5.94 6.68
N ASP A 104 11.65 -5.70 5.44
CA ASP A 104 12.20 -6.74 4.56
C ASP A 104 13.74 -6.78 4.61
N ASP A 105 14.39 -5.77 5.21
CA ASP A 105 15.83 -5.71 5.42
C ASP A 105 16.20 -6.33 6.78
N PRO A 106 16.85 -7.53 6.80
CA PRO A 106 17.31 -8.14 8.04
C PRO A 106 18.42 -7.34 8.72
N GLY A 107 19.15 -6.51 7.95
CA GLY A 107 20.31 -5.72 8.38
C GLY A 107 19.97 -4.35 8.95
N ASP A 108 18.70 -4.00 9.13
CA ASP A 108 18.29 -2.68 9.63
C ASP A 108 18.70 -2.47 11.09
N VAL A 109 19.89 -1.89 11.28
CA VAL A 109 20.48 -1.62 12.61
C VAL A 109 19.61 -0.63 13.41
N VAL A 110 19.04 0.38 12.76
CA VAL A 110 18.23 1.40 13.44
C VAL A 110 16.94 0.79 13.99
N LEU A 111 16.32 -0.11 13.23
CA LEU A 111 15.18 -0.87 13.72
C LEU A 111 15.59 -1.79 14.85
N ALA A 112 16.67 -2.56 14.70
CA ALA A 112 17.15 -3.48 15.74
C ALA A 112 17.39 -2.76 17.08
N GLU A 113 18.09 -1.62 17.08
CA GLU A 113 18.31 -0.81 18.27
C GLU A 113 17.01 -0.25 18.87
N SER A 114 16.05 0.12 18.01
CA SER A 114 14.74 0.61 18.43
C SER A 114 13.91 -0.48 19.13
N LEU A 115 13.90 -1.69 18.58
CA LEU A 115 13.19 -2.83 19.15
C LEU A 115 13.82 -3.32 20.45
N ASP A 116 15.15 -3.39 20.51
CA ASP A 116 15.88 -3.73 21.73
C ASP A 116 15.62 -2.70 22.85
N ARG A 117 15.57 -1.40 22.52
CA ARG A 117 15.15 -0.34 23.45
C ARG A 117 13.71 -0.56 23.96
N ALA A 118 12.76 -0.85 23.08
CA ALA A 118 11.37 -1.11 23.44
C ALA A 118 11.27 -2.30 24.42
N THR A 119 11.92 -3.40 24.06
CA THR A 119 11.99 -4.62 24.86
C THR A 119 12.61 -4.37 26.24
N ARG A 120 13.71 -3.61 26.33
CA ARG A 120 14.35 -3.24 27.60
C ARG A 120 13.45 -2.38 28.49
N ARG A 121 12.61 -1.52 27.90
CA ARG A 121 11.60 -0.73 28.62
C ARG A 121 10.31 -1.50 28.93
N GLY A 122 10.28 -2.78 28.58
CA GLY A 122 9.17 -3.69 28.87
C GLY A 122 7.98 -3.56 27.93
N ALA A 123 8.08 -2.76 26.87
CA ALA A 123 7.01 -2.62 25.89
C ALA A 123 6.76 -3.95 25.18
N ARG A 124 5.51 -4.18 24.76
CA ARG A 124 5.19 -5.30 23.87
C ARG A 124 5.70 -4.97 22.48
N VAL A 125 6.34 -5.93 21.82
CA VAL A 125 6.89 -5.76 20.47
C VAL A 125 6.32 -6.87 19.59
N VAL A 126 5.73 -6.51 18.46
CA VAL A 126 5.41 -7.43 17.38
C VAL A 126 6.10 -6.92 16.13
N VAL A 127 6.90 -7.78 15.48
CA VAL A 127 7.65 -7.40 14.28
C VAL A 127 7.51 -8.47 13.22
N THR A 128 7.25 -8.04 11.99
CA THR A 128 7.39 -8.88 10.80
C THR A 128 8.75 -8.59 10.17
N ALA A 129 9.65 -9.57 10.18
CA ALA A 129 11.01 -9.45 9.65
C ALA A 129 11.55 -10.83 9.25
N PRO A 130 12.58 -10.91 8.39
CA PRO A 130 13.28 -12.17 8.14
C PRO A 130 13.75 -12.83 9.47
N PRO A 131 13.86 -14.17 9.52
CA PRO A 131 14.16 -14.90 10.76
C PRO A 131 15.60 -14.72 11.25
N ASP A 132 16.49 -14.22 10.39
CA ASP A 132 17.90 -14.01 10.67
C ASP A 132 18.24 -12.52 10.74
N GLY A 133 19.36 -12.19 11.39
CA GLY A 133 19.92 -10.84 11.45
C GLY A 133 19.62 -10.06 12.73
N PRO A 134 20.15 -8.83 12.85
CA PRO A 134 20.05 -8.01 14.05
C PRO A 134 18.61 -7.70 14.46
N VAL A 135 17.69 -7.53 13.51
CA VAL A 135 16.27 -7.25 13.81
C VAL A 135 15.61 -8.45 14.51
N ALA A 136 15.80 -9.66 13.98
CA ALA A 136 15.29 -10.88 14.59
C ALA A 136 15.91 -11.11 15.99
N ALA A 137 17.21 -10.87 16.13
CA ALA A 137 17.91 -10.96 17.41
C ALA A 137 17.39 -9.96 18.46
N ALA A 138 17.05 -8.74 18.06
CA ALA A 138 16.50 -7.71 18.95
C ALA A 138 15.06 -8.03 19.44
N ALA A 139 14.28 -8.75 18.63
CA ALA A 139 12.96 -9.23 19.01
C ALA A 139 13.01 -10.51 19.86
N ALA A 140 14.14 -11.25 19.84
CA ALA A 140 14.29 -12.53 20.51
C ALA A 140 14.01 -12.43 22.02
N GLY A 141 13.16 -13.32 22.53
CA GLY A 141 12.92 -13.55 23.95
C GLY A 141 11.72 -12.81 24.56
N ARG A 142 11.42 -11.57 24.15
CA ARG A 142 10.28 -10.79 24.71
C ARG A 142 9.37 -10.16 23.65
N GLY A 143 9.82 -10.08 22.41
CA GLY A 143 8.99 -9.69 21.27
C GLY A 143 8.39 -10.91 20.57
N VAL A 144 7.42 -10.64 19.71
CA VAL A 144 6.82 -11.61 18.79
C VAL A 144 7.39 -11.33 17.40
N LEU A 145 8.16 -12.28 16.88
CA LEU A 145 8.68 -12.25 15.51
C LEU A 145 7.75 -13.07 14.61
N LEU A 146 7.27 -12.45 13.53
CA LEU A 146 6.45 -13.08 12.49
C LEU A 146 7.29 -13.19 11.20
N PRO A 147 8.00 -14.32 11.00
CA PRO A 147 8.86 -14.47 9.83
C PRO A 147 8.06 -14.67 8.54
N PRO A 148 8.60 -14.25 7.39
CA PRO A 148 7.97 -14.48 6.09
C PRO A 148 7.96 -15.98 5.74
N ARG A 149 6.78 -16.57 5.51
CA ARG A 149 6.64 -17.98 5.08
C ARG A 149 6.37 -18.15 3.59
N VAL A 150 5.90 -17.09 2.94
CA VAL A 150 5.66 -17.06 1.49
C VAL A 150 6.80 -16.28 0.85
N PRO A 151 7.66 -16.93 0.04
CA PRO A 151 8.80 -16.27 -0.59
C PRO A 151 8.32 -15.36 -1.71
N VAL A 152 8.55 -14.07 -1.54
CA VAL A 152 8.34 -13.04 -2.56
C VAL A 152 9.58 -12.16 -2.63
N PRO A 153 9.89 -11.53 -3.78
CA PRO A 153 10.96 -10.55 -3.86
C PRO A 153 10.73 -9.40 -2.89
N THR A 154 11.81 -8.73 -2.54
CA THR A 154 11.78 -7.55 -1.69
C THR A 154 10.91 -6.44 -2.32
N GLY A 155 10.10 -5.77 -1.49
CA GLY A 155 9.14 -4.77 -1.97
C GLY A 155 7.71 -5.30 -2.14
N PHE A 156 7.51 -6.62 -2.19
CA PHE A 156 6.19 -7.27 -2.31
C PHE A 156 5.59 -7.69 -0.95
N GLY A 157 6.17 -7.21 0.15
CA GLY A 157 5.78 -7.55 1.52
C GLY A 157 4.58 -6.76 2.07
N PHE A 158 3.93 -5.90 1.27
CA PHE A 158 2.86 -5.01 1.75
C PHE A 158 1.69 -5.78 2.39
N ALA A 159 1.15 -6.78 1.71
CA ALA A 159 0.05 -7.61 2.22
C ALA A 159 0.42 -8.29 3.55
N ARG A 160 1.67 -8.76 3.68
CA ARG A 160 2.21 -9.36 4.91
C ARG A 160 2.25 -8.35 6.05
N ALA A 161 2.83 -7.17 5.80
CA ALA A 161 2.98 -6.11 6.79
C ALA A 161 1.61 -5.61 7.30
N LEU A 162 0.67 -5.38 6.38
CA LEU A 162 -0.69 -4.96 6.71
C LEU A 162 -1.43 -6.04 7.50
N ALA A 163 -1.40 -7.30 7.05
CA ALA A 163 -2.06 -8.41 7.73
C ALA A 163 -1.52 -8.62 9.15
N ALA A 164 -0.21 -8.50 9.37
CA ALA A 164 0.38 -8.59 10.69
C ALA A 164 -0.16 -7.49 11.62
N GLY A 165 -0.22 -6.26 11.11
CA GLY A 165 -0.86 -5.14 11.80
C GLY A 165 -2.32 -5.41 12.15
N LEU A 166 -3.12 -5.84 11.18
CA LEU A 166 -4.55 -6.15 11.33
C LEU A 166 -4.80 -7.27 12.35
N VAL A 167 -4.01 -8.33 12.32
CA VAL A 167 -4.12 -9.43 13.30
C VAL A 167 -3.82 -8.94 14.72
N VAL A 168 -2.78 -8.11 14.89
CA VAL A 168 -2.42 -7.56 16.21
C VAL A 168 -3.51 -6.62 16.74
N VAL A 169 -4.00 -5.68 15.92
CA VAL A 169 -5.04 -4.73 16.36
C VAL A 169 -6.40 -5.40 16.53
N GLY A 170 -6.66 -6.47 15.77
CA GLY A 170 -7.81 -7.34 15.94
C GLY A 170 -7.76 -8.13 17.23
N ALA A 171 -6.59 -8.68 17.60
CA ALA A 171 -6.39 -9.32 18.89
C ALA A 171 -6.67 -8.32 20.03
N LEU A 172 -6.17 -7.08 19.95
CA LEU A 172 -6.46 -6.02 20.93
C LEU A 172 -7.94 -5.55 20.95
N GLY A 173 -8.75 -5.97 19.99
CA GLY A 173 -10.14 -5.52 19.83
C GLY A 173 -10.28 -4.06 19.35
N LEU A 174 -9.24 -3.48 18.75
CA LEU A 174 -9.23 -2.10 18.26
C LEU A 174 -9.87 -1.95 16.88
N LEU A 175 -9.67 -2.95 16.01
CA LEU A 175 -10.28 -3.02 14.68
C LEU A 175 -10.51 -4.48 14.33
N ARG A 176 -11.75 -4.84 14.02
CA ARG A 176 -12.10 -6.20 13.58
C ARG A 176 -11.98 -6.29 12.07
N THR A 177 -11.28 -7.33 11.60
CA THR A 177 -11.16 -7.65 10.18
C THR A 177 -11.20 -9.17 10.04
N ASP A 178 -12.02 -9.66 9.11
CA ASP A 178 -11.99 -11.07 8.74
C ASP A 178 -10.76 -11.31 7.84
N ILE A 179 -9.74 -11.93 8.42
CA ILE A 179 -8.45 -12.14 7.76
C ILE A 179 -8.55 -13.23 6.67
N ALA A 180 -9.47 -14.18 6.81
CA ALA A 180 -9.71 -15.20 5.80
C ALA A 180 -10.42 -14.58 4.59
N GLU A 181 -11.48 -13.81 4.83
CA GLU A 181 -12.17 -13.06 3.77
C GLU A 181 -11.22 -12.08 3.06
N LEU A 182 -10.37 -11.36 3.81
CA LEU A 182 -9.34 -10.50 3.24
C LEU A 182 -8.43 -11.25 2.26
N ALA A 183 -7.95 -12.44 2.64
CA ALA A 183 -7.10 -13.24 1.77
C ALA A 183 -7.84 -13.72 0.51
N ASP A 184 -9.10 -14.12 0.65
CA ASP A 184 -9.93 -14.56 -0.47
C ASP A 184 -10.25 -13.42 -1.44
N GLU A 185 -10.50 -12.20 -0.95
CA GLU A 185 -10.69 -11.01 -1.79
C GLU A 185 -9.40 -10.63 -2.55
N LEU A 186 -8.23 -10.74 -1.92
CA LEU A 186 -6.95 -10.50 -2.58
C LEU A 186 -6.68 -11.52 -3.69
N ASP A 187 -6.97 -12.81 -3.47
CA ASP A 187 -6.82 -13.83 -4.50
C ASP A 187 -7.81 -13.61 -5.66
N ARG A 188 -9.05 -13.22 -5.35
CA ARG A 188 -10.06 -12.90 -6.37
C ARG A 188 -9.68 -11.69 -7.20
N GLU A 189 -9.08 -10.66 -6.59
CA GLU A 189 -8.56 -9.52 -7.35
C GLU A 189 -7.36 -9.93 -8.22
N ALA A 190 -6.42 -10.70 -7.69
CA ALA A 190 -5.29 -11.21 -8.47
C ALA A 190 -5.74 -12.07 -9.67
N GLU A 191 -6.81 -12.84 -9.52
CA GLU A 191 -7.43 -13.60 -10.62
C GLU A 191 -8.06 -12.67 -11.67
N ARG A 192 -8.78 -11.62 -11.26
CA ARG A 192 -9.34 -10.63 -12.19
C ARG A 192 -8.26 -9.87 -12.93
N ASP A 193 -7.17 -9.56 -12.25
CA ASP A 193 -6.01 -8.87 -12.78
C ASP A 193 -5.03 -9.82 -13.48
N HIS A 194 -5.41 -11.07 -13.75
CA HIS A 194 -4.53 -12.07 -14.34
C HIS A 194 -3.98 -11.67 -15.73
N PRO A 195 -2.71 -11.99 -16.05
CA PRO A 195 -2.07 -11.63 -17.33
C PRO A 195 -2.79 -12.07 -18.60
N MET A 196 -3.52 -13.19 -18.55
CA MET A 196 -4.28 -13.72 -19.70
C MET A 196 -5.55 -12.92 -20.02
N HIS A 197 -6.02 -12.07 -19.11
CA HIS A 197 -7.20 -11.25 -19.33
C HIS A 197 -6.87 -10.02 -20.19
N GLU A 198 -7.69 -9.75 -21.19
CA GLU A 198 -7.58 -8.56 -22.04
C GLU A 198 -7.74 -7.28 -21.21
N SER A 199 -7.11 -6.19 -21.65
CA SER A 199 -6.98 -4.95 -20.87
C SER A 199 -8.33 -4.32 -20.49
N PHE A 200 -9.39 -4.52 -21.28
CA PHE A 200 -10.71 -3.96 -21.00
C PHE A 200 -11.52 -4.72 -19.93
N VAL A 201 -11.14 -5.96 -19.60
CA VAL A 201 -11.75 -6.73 -18.49
C VAL A 201 -10.83 -6.85 -17.27
N ASN A 202 -9.54 -6.57 -17.43
CA ASN A 202 -8.54 -6.58 -16.36
C ASN A 202 -8.47 -5.19 -15.68
N PRO A 203 -8.92 -5.05 -14.42
CA PRO A 203 -8.92 -3.78 -13.71
C PRO A 203 -7.55 -3.11 -13.60
N ALA A 204 -6.49 -3.87 -13.31
CA ALA A 204 -5.13 -3.35 -13.20
C ALA A 204 -4.55 -2.86 -14.54
N LYS A 205 -4.75 -3.59 -15.65
CA LYS A 205 -4.34 -3.11 -16.99
C LYS A 205 -5.13 -1.88 -17.41
N SER A 206 -6.45 -1.88 -17.18
CA SER A 206 -7.30 -0.70 -17.38
C SER A 206 -6.81 0.50 -16.57
N LEU A 207 -6.37 0.29 -15.33
CA LEU A 207 -5.81 1.34 -14.49
C LEU A 207 -4.44 1.83 -15.00
N ALA A 208 -3.56 0.92 -15.41
CA ALA A 208 -2.26 1.23 -16.02
C ALA A 208 -2.44 2.14 -17.25
N LEU A 209 -3.36 1.81 -18.15
CA LEU A 209 -3.67 2.60 -19.34
C LEU A 209 -4.25 3.99 -19.01
N ARG A 210 -4.94 4.16 -17.88
CA ARG A 210 -5.45 5.49 -17.45
C ARG A 210 -4.34 6.42 -17.00
N VAL A 211 -3.27 5.89 -16.42
CA VAL A 211 -2.14 6.67 -15.89
C VAL A 211 -0.96 6.76 -16.86
N ALA A 212 -0.96 5.93 -17.91
CA ALA A 212 0.01 5.95 -19.00
C ALA A 212 0.18 7.36 -19.59
N ASP A 213 1.43 7.81 -19.72
CA ASP A 213 1.81 9.11 -20.28
C ASP A 213 1.10 10.34 -19.64
N ARG A 214 0.63 10.20 -18.39
CA ARG A 214 0.00 11.28 -17.61
C ARG A 214 0.72 11.45 -16.27
N THR A 215 0.51 12.60 -15.63
CA THR A 215 0.93 12.82 -14.23
C THR A 215 -0.24 12.48 -13.30
N PRO A 216 -0.25 11.35 -12.57
CA PRO A 216 -1.38 10.99 -11.72
C PRO A 216 -1.48 11.89 -10.50
N LEU A 217 -2.69 12.38 -10.24
CA LEU A 217 -3.06 13.08 -9.02
C LEU A 217 -3.94 12.13 -8.20
N LEU A 218 -3.32 11.39 -7.29
CA LEU A 218 -3.95 10.33 -6.50
C LEU A 218 -4.56 10.95 -5.23
N TRP A 219 -5.83 11.31 -5.31
CA TRP A 219 -6.52 12.05 -4.25
C TRP A 219 -7.51 11.18 -3.49
N GLY A 220 -7.21 10.91 -2.21
CA GLY A 220 -8.04 10.08 -1.36
C GLY A 220 -9.25 10.83 -0.81
N LEU A 221 -10.44 10.25 -0.94
CA LEU A 221 -11.70 10.80 -0.43
C LEU A 221 -11.92 10.51 1.06
N ASP A 222 -11.14 9.59 1.62
CA ASP A 222 -11.10 9.25 3.04
C ASP A 222 -9.64 8.96 3.48
N PRO A 223 -9.37 8.86 4.80
CA PRO A 223 -8.01 8.62 5.30
C PRO A 223 -7.38 7.31 4.79
N ALA A 224 -8.15 6.22 4.71
CA ALA A 224 -7.64 4.93 4.26
C ALA A 224 -7.32 4.98 2.76
N ALA A 225 -8.20 5.57 1.95
CA ALA A 225 -7.94 5.82 0.53
C ALA A 225 -6.72 6.72 0.31
N THR A 226 -6.50 7.71 1.18
CA THR A 226 -5.30 8.57 1.11
C THR A 226 -4.03 7.78 1.43
N ALA A 227 -4.07 6.86 2.40
CA ALA A 227 -2.93 5.99 2.68
C ALA A 227 -2.66 4.99 1.54
N VAL A 228 -3.71 4.46 0.91
CA VAL A 228 -3.57 3.65 -0.32
C VAL A 228 -2.98 4.49 -1.46
N ALA A 229 -3.36 5.77 -1.60
CA ALA A 229 -2.79 6.68 -2.60
C ALA A 229 -1.27 6.86 -2.42
N TRP A 230 -0.80 6.93 -1.17
CA TRP A 230 0.64 6.98 -0.87
C TRP A 230 1.36 5.68 -1.26
N HIS A 231 0.74 4.52 -1.00
CA HIS A 231 1.27 3.24 -1.47
C HIS A 231 1.30 3.16 -3.00
N ALA A 232 0.22 3.57 -3.65
CA ALA A 232 0.09 3.62 -5.11
C ALA A 232 1.19 4.48 -5.76
N ALA A 233 1.44 5.68 -5.23
CA ALA A 233 2.55 6.52 -5.69
C ALA A 233 3.91 5.85 -5.49
N PHE A 234 4.11 5.17 -4.36
CA PHE A 234 5.35 4.42 -4.11
C PHE A 234 5.56 3.29 -5.12
N VAL A 235 4.56 2.46 -5.42
CA VAL A 235 4.70 1.35 -6.38
C VAL A 235 4.80 1.84 -7.82
N LEU A 236 4.07 2.90 -8.20
CA LEU A 236 4.19 3.55 -9.51
C LEU A 236 5.60 4.11 -9.73
N ALA A 237 6.19 4.76 -8.72
CA ALA A 237 7.57 5.22 -8.79
C ALA A 237 8.56 4.05 -8.83
N SER A 238 8.33 3.00 -8.04
CA SER A 238 9.24 1.86 -7.90
C SER A 238 9.27 0.95 -9.12
N HIS A 239 8.14 0.77 -9.81
CA HIS A 239 8.02 -0.20 -10.90
C HIS A 239 7.86 0.45 -12.28
N ALA A 240 7.25 1.63 -12.36
CA ALA A 240 7.02 2.31 -13.63
C ALA A 240 7.87 3.59 -13.80
N GLY A 241 8.56 4.05 -12.74
CA GLY A 241 9.27 5.34 -12.77
C GLY A 241 8.35 6.55 -12.84
N LEU A 242 7.06 6.39 -12.49
CA LEU A 242 6.04 7.41 -12.67
C LEU A 242 5.92 8.31 -11.44
N VAL A 243 6.06 9.62 -11.64
CA VAL A 243 5.88 10.63 -10.59
C VAL A 243 4.39 10.91 -10.39
N SER A 244 3.94 10.89 -9.14
CA SER A 244 2.54 11.15 -8.76
C SER A 244 2.43 12.20 -7.66
N ASP A 245 1.37 13.01 -7.70
CA ASP A 245 0.96 13.85 -6.56
C ASP A 245 -0.01 13.06 -5.67
N VAL A 246 0.11 13.22 -4.35
CA VAL A 246 -0.76 12.55 -3.37
C VAL A 246 -1.27 13.54 -2.33
N ALA A 247 -2.57 13.45 -2.01
CA ALA A 247 -3.20 14.16 -0.90
C ALA A 247 -4.57 13.56 -0.56
N GLY A 248 -5.06 13.83 0.65
CA GLY A 248 -6.50 13.75 0.90
C GLY A 248 -7.21 14.87 0.12
N TYR A 249 -8.39 14.59 -0.44
CA TYR A 249 -9.09 15.49 -1.37
C TYR A 249 -9.29 16.91 -0.80
N GLN A 250 -9.66 17.03 0.48
CA GLN A 250 -9.81 18.32 1.15
C GLN A 250 -8.49 19.10 1.27
N GLN A 251 -7.35 18.43 1.34
CA GLN A 251 -6.05 19.08 1.27
C GLN A 251 -5.66 19.41 -0.17
N ALA A 252 -6.04 18.57 -1.13
CA ALA A 252 -5.77 18.75 -2.54
C ALA A 252 -6.44 20.01 -3.11
N ILE A 253 -7.70 20.29 -2.73
CA ILE A 253 -8.40 21.53 -3.11
C ILE A 253 -7.69 22.79 -2.59
N GLY A 254 -6.94 22.68 -1.49
CA GLY A 254 -6.11 23.75 -0.94
C GLY A 254 -4.86 24.05 -1.78
N ARG A 255 -4.44 23.14 -2.66
CA ARG A 255 -3.33 23.33 -3.62
C ARG A 255 -3.83 24.07 -4.86
N ALA A 256 -4.26 25.32 -4.69
CA ALA A 256 -5.05 26.07 -5.68
C ALA A 256 -4.48 26.06 -7.11
N ALA A 257 -3.15 26.16 -7.30
CA ALA A 257 -2.55 26.11 -8.63
C ALA A 257 -2.69 24.73 -9.29
N LEU A 258 -2.36 23.67 -8.56
CA LEU A 258 -2.48 22.29 -9.03
C LEU A 258 -3.94 21.90 -9.25
N HIS A 259 -4.85 22.29 -8.34
CA HIS A 259 -6.27 22.05 -8.50
C HIS A 259 -6.84 22.72 -9.76
N ARG A 260 -6.44 23.96 -10.07
CA ARG A 260 -6.84 24.61 -11.33
C ARG A 260 -6.32 23.87 -12.56
N ALA A 261 -5.05 23.45 -12.56
CA ALA A 261 -4.48 22.66 -13.65
C ALA A 261 -5.22 21.33 -13.83
N ALA A 262 -5.58 20.67 -12.73
CA ALA A 262 -6.37 19.45 -12.73
C ALA A 262 -7.76 19.66 -13.37
N VAL A 263 -8.50 20.68 -12.95
CA VAL A 263 -9.83 21.01 -13.54
C VAL A 263 -9.72 21.37 -15.02
N GLN A 264 -8.67 22.10 -15.42
CA GLN A 264 -8.45 22.45 -16.83
C GLN A 264 -8.17 21.19 -17.67
N SER A 265 -7.33 20.28 -17.18
CA SER A 265 -7.02 19.02 -17.88
C SER A 265 -8.23 18.10 -18.06
N SER A 266 -9.16 18.11 -17.10
CA SER A 266 -10.36 17.27 -17.14
C SER A 266 -11.48 17.87 -18.00
N SER A 267 -11.38 19.16 -18.37
CA SER A 267 -12.36 19.88 -19.20
C SER A 267 -12.16 19.69 -20.71
N GLY A 268 -11.19 18.87 -21.13
CA GLY A 268 -10.85 18.60 -22.53
C GLY A 268 -9.60 19.36 -23.00
N SER A 269 -8.89 18.80 -23.99
CA SER A 269 -7.69 19.44 -24.57
C SER A 269 -8.04 20.76 -25.24
N ASP A 270 -7.24 21.80 -24.98
CA ASP A 270 -7.37 23.08 -25.68
C ASP A 270 -7.24 22.85 -27.19
N LEU A 271 -8.35 23.05 -27.91
CA LEU A 271 -8.45 22.87 -29.37
C LEU A 271 -7.54 23.83 -30.15
N PHE A 272 -6.96 24.82 -29.46
CA PHE A 272 -6.04 25.80 -30.00
C PHE A 272 -4.59 25.61 -29.55
N ALA A 273 -4.28 24.53 -28.81
CA ALA A 273 -2.90 24.22 -28.45
C ALA A 273 -2.09 23.89 -29.72
N ASP A 274 -0.92 24.52 -29.86
CA ASP A 274 -0.01 24.27 -30.98
C ASP A 274 0.55 22.83 -30.86
N PRO A 275 0.44 22.00 -31.91
CA PRO A 275 1.01 20.65 -31.92
C PRO A 275 2.56 20.63 -31.85
N ASP A 276 3.24 21.74 -32.14
CA ASP A 276 4.71 21.82 -32.12
C ASP A 276 5.29 22.25 -30.75
N ASP A 277 4.44 22.65 -29.78
CA ASP A 277 4.87 22.94 -28.41
C ASP A 277 5.09 21.63 -27.62
N GLU A 278 6.21 21.54 -26.87
CA GLU A 278 6.39 20.48 -25.86
C GLU A 278 5.31 20.63 -24.79
N GLN A 279 4.22 19.88 -24.92
CA GLN A 279 3.14 19.91 -23.95
C GLN A 279 3.59 19.18 -22.68
N PRO A 280 3.53 19.81 -21.50
CA PRO A 280 3.82 19.12 -20.24
C PRO A 280 2.86 17.92 -20.07
N THR A 281 3.34 16.85 -19.43
CA THR A 281 2.52 15.67 -19.11
C THR A 281 1.27 16.11 -18.36
N GLN A 282 0.11 15.97 -19.01
CA GLN A 282 -1.13 16.50 -18.47
C GLN A 282 -1.50 15.76 -17.18
N PRO A 283 -1.95 16.47 -16.15
CA PRO A 283 -2.40 15.84 -14.92
C PRO A 283 -3.63 14.95 -15.19
N ARG A 284 -3.75 13.85 -14.44
CA ARG A 284 -4.92 12.97 -14.46
C ARG A 284 -5.38 12.74 -13.03
N VAL A 285 -6.59 13.21 -12.70
CA VAL A 285 -7.13 13.06 -11.34
C VAL A 285 -7.76 11.69 -11.16
N LEU A 286 -7.27 10.96 -10.16
CA LEU A 286 -7.83 9.70 -9.68
C LEU A 286 -8.35 9.93 -8.26
N LEU A 287 -9.67 9.99 -8.11
CA LEU A 287 -10.35 10.07 -6.81
C LEU A 287 -10.49 8.67 -6.23
N LEU A 288 -9.81 8.39 -5.13
CA LEU A 288 -9.81 7.07 -4.49
C LEU A 288 -10.79 7.04 -3.33
N ALA A 289 -11.64 6.03 -3.26
CA ALA A 289 -12.57 5.80 -2.15
C ALA A 289 -12.44 4.38 -1.60
N VAL A 290 -12.33 4.27 -0.28
CA VAL A 290 -12.33 3.01 0.47
C VAL A 290 -13.53 2.97 1.42
N GLY A 291 -13.74 4.04 2.18
CA GLY A 291 -14.75 4.09 3.22
C GLY A 291 -16.18 4.05 2.65
N ARG A 292 -17.04 3.22 3.27
CA ARG A 292 -18.44 3.04 2.84
C ARG A 292 -19.47 3.74 3.74
N SER A 293 -19.02 4.65 4.61
CA SER A 293 -19.91 5.43 5.48
C SER A 293 -20.70 6.48 4.70
N ASP A 294 -21.85 6.91 5.24
CA ASP A 294 -22.64 8.01 4.67
C ASP A 294 -21.82 9.30 4.48
N ALA A 295 -20.88 9.56 5.40
CA ALA A 295 -19.98 10.71 5.31
C ALA A 295 -18.99 10.57 4.14
N ALA A 296 -18.42 9.39 3.93
CA ALA A 296 -17.55 9.11 2.78
C ALA A 296 -18.33 9.23 1.46
N GLU A 297 -19.56 8.73 1.43
CA GLU A 297 -20.45 8.81 0.27
C GLU A 297 -20.89 10.27 -0.05
N ALA A 298 -21.10 11.10 0.97
CA ALA A 298 -21.34 12.53 0.78
C ALA A 298 -20.10 13.27 0.26
N MET A 299 -18.91 12.93 0.79
CA MET A 299 -17.63 13.48 0.31
C MET A 299 -17.40 13.14 -1.16
N ARG A 300 -17.64 11.88 -1.55
CA ARG A 300 -17.53 11.40 -2.93
C ARG A 300 -18.42 12.20 -3.89
N ARG A 301 -19.73 12.28 -3.60
CA ARG A 301 -20.68 13.05 -4.44
C ARG A 301 -20.25 14.51 -4.61
N THR A 302 -19.71 15.11 -3.56
CA THR A 302 -19.19 16.48 -3.60
C THR A 302 -17.95 16.58 -4.50
N ALA A 303 -17.01 15.64 -4.37
CA ALA A 303 -15.80 15.61 -5.17
C ALA A 303 -16.09 15.38 -6.65
N GLU A 304 -16.97 14.44 -6.98
CA GLU A 304 -17.42 14.16 -8.36
C GLU A 304 -18.09 15.37 -9.01
N ALA A 305 -18.94 16.08 -8.27
CA ALA A 305 -19.59 17.29 -8.78
C ALA A 305 -18.60 18.43 -9.04
N THR A 306 -17.51 18.49 -8.27
CA THR A 306 -16.49 19.55 -8.38
C THR A 306 -15.45 19.22 -9.45
N MET A 307 -15.13 17.95 -9.62
CA MET A 307 -14.09 17.45 -10.52
C MET A 307 -14.71 16.70 -11.70
N ALA A 308 -15.41 17.43 -12.57
CA ALA A 308 -15.93 16.87 -13.82
C ALA A 308 -14.78 16.27 -14.66
N GLY A 309 -14.86 14.98 -14.96
CA GLY A 309 -13.84 14.24 -15.73
C GLY A 309 -12.74 13.56 -14.91
N ALA A 310 -12.79 13.62 -13.56
CA ALA A 310 -11.92 12.79 -12.74
C ALA A 310 -12.34 11.31 -12.78
N ASP A 311 -11.36 10.41 -12.75
CA ASP A 311 -11.62 8.98 -12.60
C ASP A 311 -11.89 8.67 -11.14
N VAL A 312 -13.06 8.09 -10.85
CA VAL A 312 -13.38 7.62 -9.50
C VAL A 312 -13.06 6.14 -9.41
N ILE A 313 -12.18 5.79 -8.47
CA ILE A 313 -11.77 4.41 -8.23
C ILE A 313 -12.31 3.98 -6.88
N ARG A 314 -13.24 3.04 -6.93
CA ARG A 314 -13.86 2.40 -5.78
C ARG A 314 -13.95 0.89 -6.02
N LEU A 315 -14.12 0.15 -4.94
CA LEU A 315 -14.27 -1.30 -4.95
C LEU A 315 -15.65 -1.63 -4.42
N ASP A 316 -16.63 -1.78 -5.30
CA ASP A 316 -18.02 -2.04 -4.90
C ASP A 316 -18.36 -3.51 -4.90
N GLU A 317 -17.62 -4.23 -5.73
CA GLU A 317 -17.71 -5.67 -5.91
C GLU A 317 -17.07 -6.46 -4.76
N VAL A 318 -16.25 -5.80 -3.92
CA VAL A 318 -15.57 -6.41 -2.78
C VAL A 318 -16.53 -6.54 -1.60
N SER A 319 -16.64 -7.73 -1.02
CA SER A 319 -17.63 -7.98 0.05
C SER A 319 -17.16 -7.51 1.44
N GLY A 320 -15.85 -7.40 1.65
CA GLY A 320 -15.25 -7.05 2.95
C GLY A 320 -15.36 -5.58 3.36
N GLY A 321 -14.94 -5.30 4.60
CA GLY A 321 -14.91 -3.95 5.18
C GLY A 321 -13.77 -3.06 4.64
N ASP A 322 -13.62 -1.87 5.22
CA ASP A 322 -12.66 -0.84 4.77
C ASP A 322 -11.21 -1.35 4.68
N ALA A 323 -10.77 -2.19 5.63
CA ALA A 323 -9.42 -2.80 5.59
C ALA A 323 -9.23 -3.71 4.38
N THR A 324 -10.24 -4.50 4.03
CA THR A 324 -10.24 -5.39 2.87
C THR A 324 -10.28 -4.61 1.57
N CYS A 325 -11.15 -3.60 1.47
CA CYS A 325 -11.18 -2.70 0.32
C CYS A 325 -9.82 -1.98 0.14
N ALA A 326 -9.23 -1.46 1.22
CA ALA A 326 -7.93 -0.79 1.11
C ALA A 326 -6.82 -1.72 0.61
N ALA A 327 -6.77 -2.95 1.10
CA ALA A 327 -5.78 -3.94 0.70
C ALA A 327 -5.94 -4.36 -0.78
N VAL A 328 -7.18 -4.61 -1.22
CA VAL A 328 -7.48 -4.94 -2.62
C VAL A 328 -7.12 -3.78 -3.55
N LEU A 329 -7.43 -2.55 -3.15
CA LEU A 329 -7.11 -1.37 -3.96
C LEU A 329 -5.59 -1.17 -4.06
N ALA A 330 -4.86 -1.40 -2.97
CA ALA A 330 -3.40 -1.38 -2.97
C ALA A 330 -2.82 -2.42 -3.94
N LEU A 331 -3.32 -3.67 -3.92
CA LEU A 331 -2.91 -4.72 -4.85
C LEU A 331 -3.19 -4.35 -6.31
N ARG A 332 -4.37 -3.78 -6.61
CA ARG A 332 -4.70 -3.31 -7.96
C ARG A 332 -3.70 -2.27 -8.47
N PHE A 333 -3.27 -1.34 -7.61
CA PHE A 333 -2.24 -0.35 -7.96
C PHE A 333 -0.85 -0.98 -8.13
N GLU A 334 -0.49 -1.96 -7.30
CA GLU A 334 0.77 -2.69 -7.42
C GLU A 334 0.84 -3.43 -8.77
N LEU A 335 -0.21 -4.17 -9.14
CA LEU A 335 -0.32 -4.83 -10.45
C LEU A 335 -0.37 -3.83 -11.61
N ALA A 336 -1.10 -2.72 -11.48
CA ALA A 336 -1.13 -1.67 -12.50
C ALA A 336 0.26 -1.05 -12.74
N ALA A 337 1.02 -0.81 -11.67
CA ALA A 337 2.38 -0.29 -11.75
C ALA A 337 3.33 -1.31 -12.43
N LEU A 338 3.17 -2.61 -12.16
CA LEU A 338 3.92 -3.65 -12.85
C LEU A 338 3.58 -3.73 -14.33
N TYR A 339 2.29 -3.74 -14.69
CA TYR A 339 1.87 -3.74 -16.10
C TYR A 339 2.45 -2.54 -16.85
N LEU A 340 2.34 -1.34 -16.27
CA LEU A 340 2.89 -0.13 -16.83
C LEU A 340 4.42 -0.21 -16.99
N GLY A 341 5.12 -0.70 -15.96
CA GLY A 341 6.56 -0.82 -15.98
C GLY A 341 7.10 -1.87 -16.96
N LEU A 342 6.39 -2.99 -17.13
CA LEU A 342 6.71 -4.02 -18.13
C LEU A 342 6.52 -3.46 -19.54
N ALA A 343 5.39 -2.80 -19.80
CA ALA A 343 5.10 -2.18 -21.09
C ALA A 343 6.01 -1.00 -21.43
N ALA A 344 6.51 -0.28 -20.41
CA ALA A 344 7.48 0.80 -20.59
C ALA A 344 8.94 0.32 -20.68
N GLY A 345 9.21 -0.94 -20.34
CA GLY A 345 10.57 -1.49 -20.23
C GLY A 345 11.39 -0.88 -19.09
N THR A 346 10.74 -0.31 -18.07
CA THR A 346 11.39 0.37 -16.94
C THR A 346 11.69 -0.56 -15.77
N ILE A 347 11.12 -1.76 -15.75
CA ILE A 347 11.35 -2.75 -14.70
C ILE A 347 12.74 -3.38 -14.84
N GLY A 348 13.62 -3.04 -13.90
CA GLY A 348 14.98 -3.56 -13.79
C GLY A 348 15.45 -3.65 -12.34
N GLY A 349 15.16 -4.78 -11.69
CA GLY A 349 15.77 -5.24 -10.43
C GLY A 349 15.09 -4.80 -9.11
N PRO A 350 14.98 -5.68 -8.10
CA PRO A 350 14.46 -5.32 -6.78
C PRO A 350 15.43 -4.34 -6.09
N GLY A 351 14.95 -3.12 -5.87
CA GLY A 351 15.70 -2.05 -5.24
C GLY A 351 16.01 -2.32 -3.77
N TYR A 352 17.25 -2.74 -3.51
CA TYR A 352 18.07 -2.14 -2.46
C TYR A 352 19.49 -1.97 -3.01
N PHE A 353 19.99 -0.73 -2.98
CA PHE A 353 21.38 -0.34 -3.19
C PHE A 353 22.16 -1.16 -4.24
N ALA A 354 21.92 -0.91 -5.53
CA ALA A 354 23.08 -0.86 -6.41
C ALA A 354 23.83 0.43 -6.04
N PRO A 355 25.05 0.38 -5.47
CA PRO A 355 25.86 1.60 -5.38
C PRO A 355 25.95 2.14 -6.80
N ALA A 356 25.70 3.44 -6.98
CA ALA A 356 25.92 4.09 -8.26
C ALA A 356 27.34 3.71 -8.72
N ALA A 357 27.42 2.93 -9.80
CA ALA A 357 28.70 2.60 -10.39
C ALA A 357 29.33 3.93 -10.82
N VAL A 358 30.42 4.29 -10.14
CA VAL A 358 31.34 5.34 -10.56
C VAL A 358 32.12 4.83 -11.76
#